data_AF-A0A2M7BI56-F1
#
_entry.id   AF-A0A2M7BI56-F1
#
_cell.length_a   1.000
_cell.length_b   1.000
_cell.length_c   1.000
_cell.angle_alpha   90.00
_cell.angle_beta   90.00
_cell.angle_gamma   90.00
#
_symmetry.space_group_name_H-M   'P 1'
#
loop_
_entity.id
_entity.type
_entity.pdbx_description
1 polymer ?
#
loop_
_entity_poly.entity_id
_entity_poly.type
_entity_poly.pdbx_seq_one_letter_code
_entity_poly.pdbx_strand_id
1 'polypeptide(L)'
;MKSFLAEVNEKINGVPIQRCYHCRKCSAGCPMTSAMEHNPNRVIKMIQLGRREEVLASSTIWLCVSCETCITRCPNEVDIARMMDVLREIAIGTGVGAKEKNILKFHEAFLANIRMGGRINEPSMMVHYKLKSGDLFSDMAMGIDMFMKGKLSLVSPRTKDMGSVRRIFEKTRQA
;
A
#
# COMPACT_ATOMS: atom_id res chain seq x y z
N MET A 1 -17.75 -21.31 9.37
CA MET A 1 -16.51 -20.73 8.78
C MET A 1 -16.91 -19.47 8.02
N LYS A 2 -16.24 -18.34 8.25
CA LYS A 2 -16.60 -17.07 7.60
C LYS A 2 -16.15 -17.09 6.12
N SER A 3 -16.98 -16.60 5.20
CA SER A 3 -16.59 -16.51 3.79
C SER A 3 -15.56 -15.40 3.57
N PHE A 4 -14.73 -15.54 2.53
CA PHE A 4 -13.71 -14.52 2.21
C PHE A 4 -14.32 -13.15 1.97
N LEU A 5 -15.46 -13.08 1.27
CA LEU A 5 -16.22 -11.84 1.07
C LEU A 5 -16.65 -11.21 2.40
N ALA A 6 -17.16 -12.01 3.33
CA ALA A 6 -17.62 -11.50 4.63
C ALA A 6 -16.45 -10.99 5.48
N GLU A 7 -15.30 -11.66 5.44
CA GLU A 7 -14.06 -11.24 6.11
C GLU A 7 -13.57 -9.89 5.57
N VAL A 8 -13.49 -9.75 4.24
CA VAL A 8 -13.08 -8.50 3.58
C VAL A 8 -14.04 -7.35 3.93
N ASN A 9 -15.35 -7.58 3.86
CA ASN A 9 -16.33 -6.54 4.19
C ASN A 9 -16.25 -6.08 5.66
N GLU A 10 -16.05 -7.00 6.59
CA GLU A 10 -15.88 -6.65 8.01
C GLU A 10 -14.63 -5.78 8.22
N LYS A 11 -13.49 -6.16 7.64
CA LYS A 11 -12.25 -5.40 7.78
C LYS A 11 -12.30 -4.04 7.09
N ILE A 12 -13.00 -3.91 5.97
CA ILE A 12 -13.22 -2.62 5.31
C ILE A 12 -14.07 -1.71 6.21
N ASN A 13 -15.06 -2.27 6.93
CA ASN A 13 -15.98 -1.53 7.79
C ASN A 13 -16.58 -0.29 7.10
N GLY A 14 -17.16 -0.52 5.92
CA GLY A 14 -17.70 0.53 5.07
C GLY A 14 -18.72 -0.01 4.09
N VAL A 15 -18.84 0.62 2.93
CA VAL A 15 -19.78 0.19 1.90
C VAL A 15 -19.42 -1.23 1.43
N PRO A 16 -20.33 -2.21 1.53
CA PRO A 16 -20.01 -3.58 1.16
C PRO A 16 -19.66 -3.72 -0.33
N ILE A 17 -18.60 -4.47 -0.65
CA ILE A 17 -18.05 -4.53 -2.01
C ILE A 17 -19.00 -5.19 -3.02
N GLN A 18 -19.99 -5.96 -2.56
CA GLN A 18 -21.04 -6.54 -3.42
C GLN A 18 -22.00 -5.51 -4.02
N ARG A 19 -21.98 -4.24 -3.57
CA ARG A 19 -22.67 -3.15 -4.27
C ARG A 19 -22.04 -2.82 -5.62
N CYS A 20 -20.85 -3.32 -5.90
CA CYS A 20 -20.20 -3.16 -7.19
C CYS A 20 -20.96 -3.89 -8.31
N TYR A 21 -21.55 -3.12 -9.22
CA TYR A 21 -22.12 -3.60 -10.50
C TYR A 21 -21.12 -3.65 -11.68
N HIS A 22 -19.80 -3.58 -11.39
CA HIS A 22 -18.72 -3.71 -12.37
C HIS A 22 -18.68 -2.71 -13.55
N CYS A 23 -19.02 -1.43 -13.37
CA CYS A 23 -18.90 -0.39 -14.41
C CYS A 23 -17.47 -0.07 -14.91
N ARG A 24 -16.42 -0.58 -14.24
CA ARG A 24 -15.00 -0.39 -14.59
C ARG A 24 -14.42 1.03 -14.53
N LYS A 25 -15.15 2.03 -14.01
CA LYS A 25 -14.62 3.40 -13.78
C LYS A 25 -13.33 3.40 -12.96
N CYS A 26 -13.24 2.54 -11.95
CA CYS A 26 -12.05 2.39 -11.12
C CYS A 26 -10.81 1.93 -11.92
N SER A 27 -10.99 1.00 -12.85
CA SER A 27 -9.91 0.49 -13.71
C SER A 27 -9.52 1.50 -14.78
N ALA A 28 -10.50 2.17 -15.39
CA ALA A 28 -10.22 3.23 -16.37
C ALA A 28 -9.48 4.43 -15.74
N GLY A 29 -9.71 4.72 -14.46
CA GLY A 29 -9.05 5.81 -13.74
C GLY A 29 -7.75 5.42 -13.03
N CYS A 30 -7.39 4.14 -12.99
CA CYS A 30 -6.23 3.67 -12.24
C CYS A 30 -4.94 3.92 -13.04
N PRO A 31 -3.96 4.68 -12.52
CA PRO A 31 -2.69 4.90 -13.23
C PRO A 31 -1.84 3.63 -13.33
N MET A 32 -2.11 2.63 -12.47
CA MET A 32 -1.34 1.40 -12.38
C MET A 32 -1.94 0.24 -13.18
N THR A 33 -3.05 0.45 -13.89
CA THR A 33 -3.79 -0.64 -14.55
C THR A 33 -2.94 -1.45 -15.54
N SER A 34 -1.98 -0.83 -16.23
CA SER A 34 -1.09 -1.54 -17.17
C SER A 34 -0.06 -2.45 -16.48
N ALA A 35 0.26 -2.19 -15.21
CA ALA A 35 1.22 -2.97 -14.43
C ALA A 35 0.53 -4.03 -13.55
N MET A 36 -0.78 -3.92 -13.32
CA MET A 36 -1.54 -4.85 -12.48
C MET A 36 -1.85 -6.17 -13.20
N GLU A 37 -1.70 -7.30 -12.50
CA GLU A 37 -2.16 -8.61 -12.99
C GLU A 37 -3.69 -8.67 -13.10
N HIS A 38 -4.38 -8.04 -12.17
CA HIS A 38 -5.84 -8.00 -12.10
C HIS A 38 -6.32 -6.57 -11.85
N ASN A 39 -7.15 -6.05 -12.76
CA ASN A 39 -7.73 -4.75 -12.56
C ASN A 39 -8.66 -4.69 -11.32
N PRO A 40 -8.83 -3.52 -10.68
CA PRO A 40 -9.56 -3.41 -9.42
C PRO A 40 -10.98 -4.02 -9.43
N ASN A 41 -11.74 -3.84 -10.52
CA ASN A 41 -13.07 -4.43 -10.65
C ASN A 41 -13.05 -5.97 -10.72
N ARG A 42 -11.96 -6.56 -11.24
CA ARG A 42 -11.76 -8.00 -11.34
C ARG A 42 -11.40 -8.57 -9.96
N VAL A 43 -10.59 -7.86 -9.18
CA VAL A 43 -10.30 -8.22 -7.78
C VAL A 43 -11.60 -8.32 -6.97
N ILE A 44 -12.51 -7.35 -7.09
CA ILE A 44 -13.83 -7.42 -6.44
C ILE A 44 -14.57 -8.70 -6.84
N LYS A 45 -14.61 -9.03 -8.15
CA LYS A 45 -15.28 -10.25 -8.61
C LYS A 45 -14.62 -11.50 -8.06
N MET A 46 -13.29 -11.54 -7.98
CA MET A 46 -12.55 -12.68 -7.42
C MET A 46 -12.85 -12.87 -5.93
N ILE A 47 -12.97 -11.79 -5.16
CA ILE A 47 -13.40 -11.86 -3.75
C ILE A 47 -14.82 -12.41 -3.63
N GLN A 48 -15.76 -11.92 -4.45
CA GLN A 48 -17.14 -12.43 -4.48
C GLN A 48 -17.22 -13.92 -4.83
N LEU A 49 -16.28 -14.41 -5.65
CA LEU A 49 -16.16 -15.82 -6.02
C LEU A 49 -15.36 -16.65 -5.01
N GLY A 50 -14.87 -16.05 -3.92
CA GLY A 50 -14.10 -16.76 -2.89
C GLY A 50 -12.68 -17.17 -3.30
N ARG A 51 -12.10 -16.57 -4.34
CA ARG A 51 -10.75 -16.88 -4.85
C ARG A 51 -9.64 -16.27 -3.97
N ARG A 52 -9.62 -16.66 -2.69
CA ARG A 52 -8.75 -16.07 -1.65
C ARG A 52 -7.28 -16.13 -2.04
N GLU A 53 -6.76 -17.33 -2.29
CA GLU A 53 -5.34 -17.57 -2.55
C GLU A 53 -4.83 -16.75 -3.73
N GLU A 54 -5.60 -16.73 -4.82
CA GLU A 54 -5.24 -15.97 -6.03
C GLU A 54 -5.25 -14.46 -5.83
N VAL A 55 -6.19 -13.94 -5.02
CA VAL A 55 -6.22 -12.51 -4.70
C VAL A 55 -5.04 -12.12 -3.82
N LEU A 56 -4.75 -12.91 -2.77
CA LEU A 56 -3.69 -12.61 -1.81
C LEU A 56 -2.29 -12.77 -2.41
N ALA A 57 -2.11 -13.70 -3.35
CA ALA A 57 -0.83 -13.92 -4.04
C ALA A 57 -0.56 -12.95 -5.21
N SER A 58 -1.54 -12.14 -5.61
CA SER A 58 -1.40 -11.26 -6.77
C SER A 58 -0.53 -10.03 -6.45
N SER A 59 0.32 -9.64 -7.40
CA SER A 59 1.06 -8.37 -7.36
C SER A 59 0.14 -7.15 -7.29
N THR A 60 -1.11 -7.28 -7.74
CA THR A 60 -2.09 -6.20 -7.81
C THR A 60 -2.26 -5.46 -6.49
N ILE A 61 -2.37 -6.18 -5.36
CA ILE A 61 -2.60 -5.57 -4.05
C ILE A 61 -1.40 -4.74 -3.58
N TRP A 62 -0.20 -5.08 -4.08
CA TRP A 62 1.08 -4.43 -3.77
C TRP A 62 1.44 -3.30 -4.73
N LEU A 63 0.89 -3.31 -5.94
CA LEU A 63 1.05 -2.23 -6.93
C LEU A 63 0.04 -1.10 -6.75
N CYS A 64 -0.99 -1.28 -5.91
CA CYS A 64 -1.89 -0.21 -5.54
C CYS A 64 -1.13 0.91 -4.81
N VAL A 65 -1.15 2.12 -5.37
CA VAL A 65 -0.50 3.31 -4.78
C VAL A 65 -1.41 4.12 -3.86
N SER A 66 -2.58 3.57 -3.51
CA SER A 66 -3.61 4.20 -2.66
C SER A 66 -3.90 5.68 -3.01
N CYS A 67 -3.96 6.00 -4.31
CA CYS A 67 -4.26 7.36 -4.79
C CYS A 67 -5.74 7.76 -4.72
N GLU A 68 -6.61 6.86 -4.22
CA GLU A 68 -8.06 7.05 -3.98
C GLU A 68 -8.93 7.45 -5.19
N THR A 69 -8.36 7.58 -6.39
CA THR A 69 -9.12 7.91 -7.62
C THR A 69 -10.30 6.94 -7.87
N CYS A 70 -10.14 5.69 -7.46
CA CYS A 70 -11.14 4.64 -7.60
C CYS A 70 -12.40 4.89 -6.75
N ILE A 71 -12.27 5.34 -5.49
CA ILE A 71 -13.41 5.63 -4.60
C ILE A 71 -14.08 6.94 -5.01
N THR A 72 -13.30 8.00 -5.29
CA THR A 72 -13.83 9.32 -5.69
C THR A 72 -14.72 9.26 -6.94
N ARG A 73 -14.47 8.29 -7.83
CA ARG A 73 -15.25 8.11 -9.07
C ARG A 73 -16.29 7.00 -8.97
N CYS A 74 -16.37 6.29 -7.85
CA CYS A 74 -17.26 5.14 -7.70
C CYS A 74 -18.70 5.62 -7.46
N PRO A 75 -19.66 5.31 -8.35
CA PRO A 75 -21.06 5.70 -8.16
C PRO A 75 -21.76 4.92 -7.03
N ASN A 76 -21.16 3.82 -6.57
CA ASN A 76 -21.66 3.00 -5.47
C ASN A 76 -20.83 3.15 -4.20
N GLU A 77 -19.88 4.10 -4.16
CA GLU A 77 -19.05 4.41 -2.99
C GLU A 77 -18.26 3.20 -2.43
N VAL A 78 -17.97 2.20 -3.28
CA VAL A 78 -17.13 1.06 -2.91
C VAL A 78 -15.68 1.53 -2.73
N ASP A 79 -15.17 1.41 -1.51
CA ASP A 79 -13.82 1.83 -1.14
C ASP A 79 -12.77 0.78 -1.54
N ILE A 80 -12.36 0.88 -2.79
CA ILE A 80 -11.38 -0.02 -3.40
C ILE A 80 -9.97 0.23 -2.83
N ALA A 81 -9.63 1.47 -2.46
CA ALA A 81 -8.33 1.78 -1.89
C ALA A 81 -8.16 1.05 -0.54
N ARG A 82 -9.15 1.21 0.36
CA ARG A 82 -9.19 0.49 1.62
C ARG A 82 -9.29 -1.03 1.45
N MET A 83 -10.03 -1.50 0.44
CA MET A 83 -10.06 -2.92 0.09
C MET A 83 -8.64 -3.44 -0.21
N MET A 84 -7.83 -2.73 -0.99
CA MET A 84 -6.45 -3.16 -1.28
C MET A 84 -5.58 -3.19 -0.02
N ASP A 85 -5.75 -2.23 0.90
CA ASP A 85 -5.03 -2.21 2.19
C ASP A 85 -5.40 -3.42 3.05
N VAL A 86 -6.70 -3.70 3.19
CA VAL A 86 -7.21 -4.89 3.90
C VAL A 86 -6.66 -6.18 3.30
N LEU A 87 -6.59 -6.29 1.97
CA LEU A 87 -6.03 -7.47 1.31
C LEU A 87 -4.53 -7.62 1.62
N ARG A 88 -3.76 -6.53 1.65
CA ARG A 88 -2.34 -6.56 2.05
C ARG A 88 -2.18 -7.02 3.51
N GLU A 89 -3.01 -6.53 4.42
CA GLU A 89 -2.99 -6.96 5.82
C GLU A 89 -3.29 -8.45 5.98
N ILE A 90 -4.32 -8.96 5.28
CA ILE A 90 -4.65 -10.39 5.28
C ILE A 90 -3.50 -11.20 4.68
N ALA A 91 -2.90 -10.73 3.57
CA ALA A 91 -1.77 -11.42 2.93
C ALA A 91 -0.58 -11.53 3.89
N ILE A 92 -0.17 -10.43 4.53
CA ILE A 92 0.89 -10.41 5.56
C ILE A 92 0.55 -11.35 6.72
N GLY A 93 -0.67 -11.26 7.26
CA GLY A 93 -1.11 -12.07 8.42
C GLY A 93 -1.19 -13.57 8.12
N THR A 94 -1.37 -13.97 6.86
CA THR A 94 -1.37 -15.36 6.42
C THR A 94 -0.01 -15.85 5.92
N GLY A 95 1.03 -15.01 5.97
CA GLY A 95 2.37 -15.33 5.47
C GLY A 95 2.51 -15.25 3.95
N VAL A 96 1.48 -14.81 3.24
CA VAL A 96 1.52 -14.53 1.79
C VAL A 96 2.11 -13.14 1.59
N GLY A 97 3.44 -13.08 1.45
CA GLY A 97 4.15 -11.82 1.20
C GLY A 97 3.94 -11.25 -0.21
N ALA A 98 4.50 -10.06 -0.46
CA ALA A 98 4.57 -9.50 -1.80
C ALA A 98 5.37 -10.41 -2.74
N LYS A 99 4.83 -10.66 -3.94
CA LYS A 99 5.54 -11.39 -4.99
C LYS A 99 6.85 -10.68 -5.36
N GLU A 100 6.83 -9.35 -5.33
CA GLU A 100 7.98 -8.49 -5.52
C GLU A 100 8.79 -8.36 -4.23
N LYS A 101 10.02 -8.89 -4.25
CA LYS A 101 10.92 -9.01 -3.09
C LYS A 101 11.16 -7.71 -2.30
N ASN A 102 11.10 -6.56 -2.96
CA ASN A 102 11.50 -5.28 -2.37
C ASN A 102 10.32 -4.39 -1.95
N ILE A 103 9.08 -4.65 -2.39
CA ILE A 103 7.95 -3.77 -2.08
C ILE A 103 7.66 -3.75 -0.58
N LEU A 104 7.62 -4.93 0.06
CA LEU A 104 7.38 -5.01 1.50
C LEU A 104 8.51 -4.33 2.29
N LYS A 105 9.76 -4.56 1.90
CA LYS A 105 10.94 -3.91 2.51
C LYS A 105 10.88 -2.38 2.41
N PHE A 106 10.42 -1.87 1.27
CA PHE A 106 10.22 -0.44 1.05
C PHE A 106 9.14 0.12 2.00
N HIS A 107 7.98 -0.52 2.10
CA HIS A 107 6.93 -0.12 3.03
C HIS A 107 7.40 -0.14 4.49
N GLU A 108 8.16 -1.15 4.89
CA GLU A 108 8.74 -1.20 6.24
C GLU A 108 9.75 -0.07 6.49
N ALA A 109 10.63 0.22 5.53
CA ALA A 109 11.61 1.31 5.65
C ALA A 109 10.92 2.68 5.75
N PHE A 110 9.84 2.86 4.98
CA PHE A 110 8.98 4.02 5.01
C PHE A 110 8.31 4.19 6.39
N LEU A 111 7.63 3.16 6.89
CA LEU A 111 6.96 3.20 8.19
C LEU A 111 7.94 3.39 9.35
N ALA A 112 9.12 2.78 9.27
CA ALA A 112 10.17 2.99 10.27
C ALA A 112 10.64 4.45 10.31
N ASN A 113 10.80 5.11 9.15
CA ASN A 113 11.15 6.53 9.10
C ASN A 113 10.08 7.42 9.75
N ILE A 114 8.80 7.16 9.44
CA ILE A 114 7.69 7.90 10.07
C ILE A 114 7.67 7.65 11.59
N ARG A 115 7.91 6.42 12.04
CA ARG A 115 7.99 6.11 13.48
C ARG A 115 9.10 6.86 14.20
N MET A 116 10.24 7.07 13.54
CA MET A 116 11.40 7.76 14.11
C MET A 116 11.27 9.29 14.09
N GLY A 117 10.82 9.88 12.98
CA GLY A 117 10.85 11.33 12.75
C GLY A 117 9.49 12.01 12.63
N GLY A 118 8.41 11.25 12.52
CA GLY A 118 7.05 11.77 12.27
C GLY A 118 6.83 12.35 10.88
N ARG A 119 7.89 12.54 10.10
CA ARG A 119 7.89 12.91 8.68
C ARG A 119 8.89 12.04 7.94
N ILE A 120 8.66 11.89 6.65
CA ILE A 120 9.62 11.23 5.77
C ILE A 120 10.81 12.18 5.60
N ASN A 121 12.01 11.61 5.74
CA ASN A 121 13.23 12.18 5.20
C ASN A 121 13.70 11.24 4.09
N GLU A 122 13.68 11.73 2.85
CA GLU A 122 13.91 10.92 1.66
C GLU A 122 15.31 10.28 1.66
N PRO A 123 16.40 10.99 1.99
CA PRO A 123 17.72 10.37 2.07
C PRO A 123 17.83 9.26 3.13
N SER A 124 17.36 9.49 4.37
CA SER A 124 17.43 8.47 5.42
C SER A 124 16.52 7.27 5.14
N MET A 125 15.36 7.51 4.50
CA MET A 125 14.48 6.45 4.03
C MET A 125 15.16 5.61 2.96
N MET A 126 15.80 6.24 1.98
CA MET A 126 16.52 5.55 0.93
C MET A 126 17.68 4.72 1.50
N VAL A 127 18.49 5.28 2.40
CA VAL A 127 19.56 4.54 3.08
C VAL A 127 19.01 3.32 3.81
N HIS A 128 17.94 3.49 4.61
CA HIS A 128 17.32 2.37 5.33
C HIS A 128 16.78 1.30 4.36
N TYR A 129 16.09 1.70 3.28
CA TYR A 129 15.62 0.78 2.25
C TYR A 129 16.76 0.02 1.58
N LYS A 130 17.85 0.71 1.22
CA LYS A 130 19.03 0.13 0.58
C LYS A 130 19.72 -0.88 1.50
N LEU A 131 19.85 -0.56 2.78
CA LEU A 131 20.37 -1.49 3.80
C LEU A 131 19.47 -2.74 3.96
N LYS A 132 18.14 -2.57 3.94
CA LYS A 132 17.19 -3.70 4.05
C LYS A 132 17.10 -4.55 2.78
N SER A 133 17.15 -3.92 1.61
CA SER A 133 17.04 -4.60 0.31
C SER A 133 18.35 -5.28 -0.08
N GLY A 134 19.50 -4.76 0.36
CA GLY A 134 20.84 -5.21 -0.01
C GLY A 134 21.34 -4.61 -1.33
N ASP A 135 20.51 -3.85 -2.02
CA ASP A 135 20.78 -3.26 -3.33
C ASP A 135 21.50 -1.90 -3.19
N LEU A 136 22.74 -1.90 -2.69
CA LEU A 136 23.39 -0.67 -2.22
C LEU A 136 23.77 0.34 -3.31
N PHE A 137 23.94 -0.09 -4.56
CA PHE A 137 24.62 0.72 -5.59
C PHE A 137 23.79 1.07 -6.84
N SER A 138 22.63 0.45 -7.06
CA SER A 138 21.84 0.65 -8.29
C SER A 138 21.40 2.10 -8.55
N ASP A 139 21.16 2.86 -7.49
CA ASP A 139 20.67 4.26 -7.57
C ASP A 139 21.76 5.29 -7.30
N MET A 140 23.04 4.87 -7.15
CA MET A 140 24.12 5.76 -6.73
C MET A 140 24.33 6.93 -7.70
N ALA A 141 24.32 6.65 -9.01
CA ALA A 141 24.48 7.69 -10.03
C ALA A 141 23.34 8.72 -10.00
N MET A 142 22.09 8.26 -9.87
CA MET A 142 20.92 9.14 -9.74
C MET A 142 20.99 9.96 -8.44
N GLY A 143 21.40 9.33 -7.33
CA GLY A 143 21.58 10.00 -6.04
C GLY A 143 22.63 11.12 -6.12
N ILE A 144 23.75 10.89 -6.79
CA ILE A 144 24.77 11.92 -7.03
C ILE A 144 24.21 13.07 -7.89
N ASP A 145 23.50 12.78 -8.98
CA ASP A 145 22.89 13.81 -9.84
C ASP A 145 21.87 14.67 -9.06
N MET A 146 21.01 14.04 -8.25
CA MET A 146 20.05 14.74 -7.40
C MET A 146 20.74 15.58 -6.32
N PHE A 147 21.84 15.08 -5.73
CA PHE A 147 22.65 15.81 -4.76
C PHE A 147 23.31 17.04 -5.39
N MET A 148 23.94 16.88 -6.56
CA MET A 148 24.56 17.97 -7.32
C MET A 148 23.55 19.06 -7.70
N LYS A 149 22.31 18.67 -7.98
CA LYS A 149 21.19 19.59 -8.26
C LYS A 149 20.55 20.19 -7.01
N GLY A 150 21.06 19.90 -5.80
CA GLY A 150 20.52 20.40 -4.53
C GLY A 150 19.12 19.87 -4.19
N LYS A 151 18.68 18.76 -4.83
CA LYS A 151 17.35 18.18 -4.65
C LYS A 151 17.24 17.24 -3.44
N LEU A 152 18.36 16.93 -2.79
CA LEU A 152 18.40 16.07 -1.60
C LEU A 152 18.62 16.90 -0.34
N SER A 153 17.59 17.04 0.49
CA SER A 153 17.69 17.71 1.78
C SER A 153 18.31 16.77 2.83
N LEU A 154 19.55 17.04 3.22
CA LEU A 154 20.22 16.29 4.30
C LEU A 154 19.67 16.62 5.69
N VAL A 155 18.99 17.75 5.84
CA VAL A 155 18.31 18.12 7.09
C VAL A 155 17.02 17.34 7.22
N SER A 156 16.92 16.53 8.27
CA SER A 156 15.73 15.71 8.52
C SER A 156 14.60 16.55 9.13
N PRO A 157 13.45 16.72 8.44
CA PRO A 157 12.30 17.37 9.03
C PRO A 157 11.73 16.46 10.13
N ARG A 158 11.60 16.99 11.34
CA ARG A 158 10.91 16.29 12.45
C ARG A 158 9.58 16.95 12.77
N THR A 159 8.57 16.14 13.07
CA THR A 159 7.29 16.66 13.56
C THR A 159 7.43 17.15 15.00
N LYS A 160 6.81 18.30 15.31
CA LYS A 160 6.79 18.86 16.67
C LYS A 160 6.01 17.99 17.65
N ASP A 161 4.95 17.35 17.20
CA ASP A 161 4.10 16.45 17.98
C ASP A 161 4.41 14.96 17.71
N MET A 162 5.54 14.48 18.23
CA MET A 162 5.87 13.05 18.21
C MET A 162 4.97 12.20 19.11
N GLY A 163 4.25 12.83 20.05
CA GLY A 163 3.29 12.14 20.91
C GLY A 163 2.11 11.57 20.12
N SER A 164 1.53 12.38 19.21
CA SER A 164 0.48 11.92 18.30
C SER A 164 0.95 10.80 17.39
N VAL A 165 2.16 10.90 16.83
CA VAL A 165 2.72 9.86 15.97
C VAL A 165 2.81 8.52 16.73
N ARG A 166 3.35 8.52 17.95
CA ARG A 166 3.42 7.30 18.78
C ARG A 166 2.05 6.71 19.05
N ARG A 167 1.06 7.54 19.42
CA ARG A 167 -0.32 7.11 19.64
C ARG A 167 -0.96 6.46 18.42
N ILE A 168 -0.69 6.97 17.21
CA ILE A 168 -1.20 6.36 15.96
C ILE A 168 -0.64 4.94 15.82
N PHE A 169 0.68 4.77 15.96
CA PHE A 169 1.30 3.43 15.85
C PHE A 169 0.89 2.46 16.95
N GLU A 170 0.59 2.96 18.15
CA GLU A 170 0.05 2.14 19.25
C GLU A 170 -1.36 1.66 18.94
N LYS A 171 -2.23 2.55 18.44
CA LYS A 171 -3.60 2.19 18.03
C LYS A 171 -3.60 1.17 16.89
N THR A 172 -2.74 1.34 15.89
CA THR A 172 -2.68 0.41 14.74
C THR A 172 -2.06 -0.95 15.08
N ARG A 173 -1.40 -1.12 16.24
CA ARG A 173 -0.94 -2.43 16.71
C ARG A 173 -2.05 -3.28 17.33
N GLN A 174 -3.17 -2.66 17.70
CA GLN A 174 -4.28 -3.28 18.42
C GLN A 174 -5.49 -3.57 17.51
N ALA A 175 -5.40 -3.23 16.22
CA ALA A 175 -6.43 -3.44 15.19
C ALA A 175 -6.04 -4.61 14.27
#